data_AF-A0A9P1IDI8-F1
#
_entry.id   AF-A0A9P1IDI8-F1
#
_cell.length_a   1.000
_cell.length_b   1.000
_cell.length_c   1.000
_cell.angle_alpha   90.00
_cell.angle_beta   90.00
_cell.angle_gamma   90.00
#
_symmetry.space_group_name_H-M   'P 1'
#
loop_
_entity.id
_entity.type
_entity.pdbx_description
1 polymer ?
#
loop_
_entity_poly.entity_id
_entity_poly.type
_entity_poly.pdbx_seq_one_letter_code
_entity_poly.pdbx_strand_id
1 'polypeptide(L)'
;MKTSINPCHDFYEFACGNFKEVNKQLSGKMSVDQRIEELLQLNPHRKHAKPLKFVLNYHDSCVNQEKYVGNSNSLLKLVNSMISSSSTENWEVLAGKLALHGMFPIFEVKVSGSYKDRSKNMLMFAGPHLILDYPSYYSPRNLKIYKQYMKEYLKILNFTEVPIQQADFDEIIEFEKKIGGNFNCKISK
;
A
#
# COMPACT_ATOMS: atom_id res chain seq x y z
N MET A 1 28.22 -1.26 -20.61
CA MET A 1 28.49 -2.45 -21.44
C MET A 1 29.80 -3.08 -21.02
N LYS A 2 29.80 -4.40 -20.80
CA LYS A 2 30.94 -5.26 -20.46
C LYS A 2 31.33 -6.06 -21.70
N THR A 3 32.23 -5.50 -22.51
CA THR A 3 32.63 -6.02 -23.83
C THR A 3 33.31 -7.38 -23.78
N SER A 4 33.76 -7.83 -22.60
CA SER A 4 34.38 -9.14 -22.39
C SER A 4 33.38 -10.30 -22.34
N ILE A 5 32.07 -10.05 -22.36
CA ILE A 5 31.02 -11.08 -22.34
C ILE A 5 30.42 -11.24 -23.74
N ASN A 6 30.16 -12.47 -24.17
CA ASN A 6 29.55 -12.72 -25.46
C ASN A 6 28.03 -12.40 -25.41
N PRO A 7 27.52 -11.45 -26.21
CA PRO A 7 26.10 -11.11 -26.23
C PRO A 7 25.17 -12.26 -26.63
N CYS A 8 25.66 -13.26 -27.38
CA CYS A 8 24.86 -14.44 -27.77
C CYS A 8 24.68 -15.45 -26.62
N HIS A 9 25.45 -15.33 -25.53
CA HIS A 9 25.36 -16.21 -24.36
C HIS A 9 24.76 -15.51 -23.15
N ASP A 10 25.11 -14.24 -22.92
CA ASP A 10 24.51 -13.42 -21.86
C ASP A 10 24.45 -11.95 -22.31
N PHE A 11 23.40 -11.63 -23.07
CA PHE A 11 23.18 -10.27 -23.55
C PHE A 11 23.01 -9.26 -22.42
N TYR A 12 22.43 -9.69 -21.29
CA TYR A 12 22.18 -8.80 -20.15
C TYR A 12 23.48 -8.41 -19.46
N GLU A 13 24.39 -9.35 -19.19
CA GLU A 13 25.70 -9.05 -18.63
C GLU A 13 26.59 -8.29 -19.63
N PHE A 14 26.52 -8.60 -20.92
CA PHE A 14 27.19 -7.79 -21.95
C PHE A 14 26.70 -6.34 -21.94
N ALA A 15 25.39 -6.10 -22.00
CA ALA A 15 24.85 -4.74 -22.05
C ALA A 15 25.04 -3.98 -20.72
N CYS A 16 24.74 -4.64 -19.59
CA CYS A 16 24.57 -4.02 -18.28
C CYS A 16 25.64 -4.39 -17.23
N GLY A 17 26.55 -5.34 -17.49
CA GLY A 17 27.48 -5.87 -16.49
C GLY A 17 28.32 -4.79 -15.79
N ASN A 18 28.94 -3.90 -16.56
CA ASN A 18 29.68 -2.77 -15.98
C ASN A 18 28.79 -1.77 -15.22
N PHE A 19 27.51 -1.67 -15.57
CA PHE A 19 26.57 -0.78 -14.85
C PHE A 19 26.26 -1.33 -13.45
N LYS A 20 26.09 -2.66 -13.32
CA LYS A 20 25.90 -3.32 -12.01
C LYS A 20 27.11 -3.14 -11.09
N GLU A 21 28.31 -3.16 -11.67
CA GLU A 21 29.56 -3.03 -10.90
C GLU A 21 29.77 -1.60 -10.37
N VAL A 22 29.35 -0.59 -11.14
CA VAL A 22 29.46 0.84 -10.79
C VAL A 22 28.29 1.32 -9.91
N ASN A 23 27.08 0.79 -10.12
CA ASN A 23 25.86 1.23 -9.43
C ASN A 23 25.33 0.14 -8.49
N LYS A 24 26.17 -0.34 -7.57
CA LYS A 24 25.81 -1.40 -6.60
C LYS A 24 24.63 -1.05 -5.69
N GLN A 25 24.28 0.24 -5.59
CA GLN A 25 23.16 0.71 -4.80
C GLN A 25 22.59 1.96 -5.44
N LEU A 26 21.67 1.79 -6.41
CA LEU A 26 20.73 2.86 -6.75
C LEU A 26 19.84 3.07 -5.52
N SER A 27 20.28 3.90 -4.57
CA SER A 27 19.43 4.43 -3.51
C SER A 27 18.42 5.40 -4.11
N GLY A 28 17.43 4.84 -4.81
CA GLY A 28 16.00 5.16 -4.68
C GLY A 28 15.48 6.59 -4.84
N LYS A 29 16.25 7.61 -5.22
CA LYS A 29 15.65 8.85 -5.73
C LYS A 29 15.73 8.83 -7.25
N MET A 30 14.63 8.45 -7.89
CA MET A 30 14.49 8.64 -9.33
C MET A 30 14.56 10.14 -9.63
N SER A 31 15.21 10.52 -10.74
CA SER A 31 15.36 11.93 -11.15
C SER A 31 14.02 12.66 -11.26
N VAL A 32 12.93 11.92 -11.48
CA VAL A 32 11.56 12.45 -11.56
C VAL A 32 11.07 12.95 -10.20
N ASP A 33 11.33 12.20 -9.12
CA ASP A 33 10.88 12.59 -7.77
C ASP A 33 11.57 13.89 -7.34
N GLN A 34 12.87 14.02 -7.61
CA GLN A 34 13.63 15.24 -7.38
C GLN A 34 13.05 16.41 -8.18
N ARG A 35 12.70 16.18 -9.45
CA ARG A 35 12.14 17.23 -10.31
C ARG A 35 10.75 17.66 -9.84
N ILE A 36 9.92 16.73 -9.37
CA ILE A 36 8.61 17.03 -8.79
C ILE A 36 8.81 17.84 -7.50
N GLU A 37 9.73 17.44 -6.63
CA GLU A 37 10.07 18.14 -5.39
C GLU A 37 10.50 19.60 -5.67
N GLU A 38 11.38 19.82 -6.65
CA GLU A 38 11.76 21.16 -7.11
C GLU A 38 10.57 21.99 -7.58
N LEU A 39 9.68 21.42 -8.38
CA LEU A 39 8.51 22.12 -8.92
C LEU A 39 7.52 22.53 -7.83
N LEU A 40 7.38 21.73 -6.77
CA LEU A 40 6.53 22.02 -5.62
C LEU A 40 7.13 23.13 -4.75
N GLN A 41 8.45 23.17 -4.60
CA GLN A 41 9.15 24.18 -3.79
C GLN A 41 9.34 25.55 -4.48
N LEU A 42 9.47 25.59 -5.81
CA LEU A 42 9.74 26.84 -6.56
C LEU A 42 8.52 27.73 -6.79
N ASN A 43 7.31 27.25 -6.46
CA ASN A 43 6.06 27.89 -6.84
C ASN A 43 5.21 28.52 -5.71
N PRO A 44 5.68 28.88 -4.50
CA PRO A 44 4.77 29.31 -3.43
C PRO A 44 4.08 30.68 -3.66
N HIS A 45 4.62 31.53 -4.55
CA HIS A 45 4.17 32.93 -4.71
C HIS A 45 3.38 33.24 -5.99
N ARG A 46 3.10 32.24 -6.85
CA ARG A 46 2.32 32.45 -8.09
C ARG A 46 0.83 32.22 -7.87
N LYS A 47 0.00 32.91 -8.66
CA LYS A 47 -1.44 32.65 -8.70
C LYS A 47 -1.68 31.35 -9.47
N HIS A 48 -2.05 30.30 -8.74
CA HIS A 48 -2.22 28.96 -9.31
C HIS A 48 -3.67 28.63 -9.68
N ALA A 49 -3.83 27.74 -10.67
CA ALA A 49 -5.09 27.06 -10.89
C ALA A 49 -5.46 26.21 -9.66
N LYS A 50 -6.77 26.02 -9.41
CA LYS A 50 -7.28 25.28 -8.25
C LYS A 50 -6.63 23.90 -8.05
N PRO A 51 -6.43 23.06 -9.09
CA PRO A 51 -5.81 21.74 -8.91
C PRO A 51 -4.36 21.84 -8.39
N LEU A 52 -3.57 22.77 -8.93
CA LEU A 52 -2.20 22.96 -8.51
C LEU A 52 -2.12 23.49 -7.06
N LYS A 53 -3.04 24.36 -6.67
CA LYS A 53 -3.16 24.80 -5.27
C LYS A 53 -3.45 23.62 -4.31
N PHE A 54 -4.30 22.68 -4.71
CA PHE A 54 -4.59 21.49 -3.91
C PHE A 54 -3.33 20.62 -3.74
N VAL A 55 -2.58 20.38 -4.81
CA VAL A 55 -1.33 19.60 -4.77
C VAL A 55 -0.30 20.25 -3.84
N LEU A 56 -0.09 21.57 -3.94
CA LEU A 56 0.84 22.31 -3.07
C LEU A 56 0.43 22.21 -1.59
N ASN A 57 -0.85 22.46 -1.29
CA ASN A 57 -1.36 22.35 0.08
C ASN A 57 -1.23 20.92 0.63
N TYR A 58 -1.48 19.91 -0.20
CA TYR A 58 -1.35 18.50 0.19
C TYR A 58 0.12 18.15 0.47
N HIS A 59 1.04 18.56 -0.41
CA HIS A 59 2.47 18.41 -0.21
C HIS A 59 2.94 19.08 1.11
N ASP A 60 2.56 20.33 1.34
CA ASP A 60 2.94 21.07 2.56
C ASP A 60 2.37 20.42 3.82
N SER A 61 1.23 19.73 3.72
CA SER A 61 0.68 18.94 4.82
C SER A 61 1.51 17.69 5.14
N CYS A 62 2.29 17.16 4.20
CA CYS A 62 3.11 15.96 4.38
C CYS A 62 4.54 16.28 4.84
N VAL A 63 5.16 17.35 4.33
CA VAL A 63 6.59 17.65 4.59
C VAL A 63 6.83 18.21 5.99
N ASN A 64 5.84 18.86 6.60
CA ASN A 64 5.95 19.43 7.95
C ASN A 64 5.84 18.34 9.05
N GLN A 65 6.82 17.43 9.09
CA GLN A 65 6.82 16.23 9.93
C GLN A 65 6.74 16.52 11.43
N GLU A 66 7.27 17.66 11.90
CA GLU A 66 7.23 18.08 13.31
C GLU A 66 5.80 18.18 13.87
N LYS A 67 4.80 18.42 13.00
CA LYS A 67 3.38 18.46 13.38
C LYS A 67 2.80 17.08 13.69
N TYR A 68 3.46 16.00 13.28
CA TYR A 68 2.92 14.64 13.28
C TYR A 68 3.72 13.65 14.15
N VAL A 69 4.90 14.02 14.63
CA VAL A 69 5.68 13.18 15.55
C VAL A 69 4.88 12.92 16.82
N GLY A 70 4.60 11.65 17.11
CA GLY A 70 3.90 11.22 18.33
C GLY A 70 2.37 11.37 18.32
N ASN A 71 1.75 11.75 17.19
CA ASN A 71 0.30 11.95 17.13
C ASN A 71 -0.43 10.78 16.43
N SER A 72 -0.50 9.62 17.10
CA SER A 72 -1.35 8.49 16.67
C SER A 72 -2.84 8.72 16.96
N ASN A 73 -3.20 9.77 17.70
CA ASN A 73 -4.57 10.04 18.15
C ASN A 73 -5.56 10.25 17.01
N SER A 74 -5.13 10.83 15.88
CA SER A 74 -6.01 11.03 14.73
C SER A 74 -6.47 9.69 14.12
N LEU A 75 -5.56 8.72 14.01
CA LEU A 75 -5.87 7.39 13.52
C LEU A 75 -6.73 6.62 14.54
N LEU A 76 -6.39 6.69 15.83
CA LEU A 76 -7.20 6.07 16.89
C LEU A 76 -8.63 6.59 16.94
N LYS A 77 -8.81 7.92 16.86
CA LYS A 77 -10.15 8.53 16.80
C LYS A 77 -10.95 8.02 15.61
N LEU A 78 -10.30 7.89 14.44
CA LEU A 78 -10.93 7.36 13.24
C LEU A 78 -11.34 5.89 13.45
N VAL A 79 -10.41 5.04 13.88
CA VAL A 79 -10.66 3.62 14.15
C VAL A 79 -11.78 3.43 15.18
N ASN A 80 -11.74 4.15 16.31
CA ASN A 80 -12.76 4.07 17.34
C ASN A 80 -14.13 4.51 16.81
N SER A 81 -14.20 5.61 16.03
CA SER A 81 -15.47 6.03 15.42
C SER A 81 -16.05 5.00 14.46
N MET A 82 -15.19 4.25 13.74
CA MET A 82 -15.63 3.19 12.82
C MET A 82 -16.14 1.98 13.60
N ILE A 83 -15.38 1.53 14.61
CA ILE A 83 -15.72 0.36 15.43
C ILE A 83 -16.99 0.62 16.24
N SER A 84 -17.09 1.75 16.93
CA SER A 84 -18.26 2.10 17.75
C SER A 84 -19.56 2.23 16.96
N SER A 85 -19.46 2.44 15.64
CA SER A 85 -20.61 2.55 14.74
C SER A 85 -20.86 1.29 13.92
N SER A 86 -20.19 0.18 14.24
CA SER A 86 -20.33 -1.12 13.57
C SER A 86 -20.63 -2.22 14.58
N SER A 87 -21.62 -3.07 14.28
CA SER A 87 -21.78 -4.38 14.93
C SER A 87 -21.21 -5.47 14.02
N THR A 88 -20.89 -6.64 14.58
CA THR A 88 -20.50 -7.84 13.82
C THR A 88 -21.54 -8.25 12.77
N GLU A 89 -22.80 -7.87 12.99
CA GLU A 89 -23.91 -8.12 12.07
C GLU A 89 -23.93 -7.20 10.83
N ASN A 90 -23.08 -6.16 10.77
CA ASN A 90 -23.03 -5.17 9.68
C ASN A 90 -21.61 -4.97 9.13
N TRP A 91 -20.87 -6.06 8.90
CA TRP A 91 -19.49 -5.99 8.41
C TRP A 91 -19.38 -5.26 7.06
N GLU A 92 -20.41 -5.31 6.23
CA GLU A 92 -20.48 -4.63 4.93
C GLU A 92 -20.54 -3.11 5.08
N VAL A 93 -21.18 -2.61 6.14
CA VAL A 93 -21.19 -1.18 6.47
C VAL A 93 -19.79 -0.73 6.89
N LEU A 94 -19.11 -1.54 7.71
CA LEU A 94 -17.72 -1.28 8.09
C LEU A 94 -16.80 -1.34 6.86
N ALA A 95 -16.94 -2.36 6.00
CA ALA A 95 -16.17 -2.49 4.78
C ALA A 95 -16.38 -1.30 3.83
N GLY A 96 -17.62 -0.82 3.69
CA GLY A 96 -17.94 0.39 2.91
C GLY A 96 -17.30 1.65 3.50
N LYS A 97 -17.33 1.81 4.83
CA LYS A 97 -16.63 2.92 5.51
C LYS A 97 -15.12 2.86 5.28
N LEU A 98 -14.52 1.68 5.39
CA LEU A 98 -13.09 1.47 5.12
C LEU A 98 -12.73 1.79 3.65
N ALA A 99 -13.60 1.42 2.71
CA ALA A 99 -13.41 1.69 1.28
C ALA A 99 -13.37 3.21 0.97
N LEU A 100 -14.12 4.04 1.71
CA LEU A 100 -14.03 5.51 1.58
C LEU A 100 -12.65 6.07 1.95
N HIS A 101 -11.87 5.31 2.72
CA HIS A 101 -10.50 5.63 3.08
C HIS A 101 -9.46 4.85 2.25
N GLY A 102 -9.89 4.19 1.17
CA GLY A 102 -9.00 3.42 0.29
C GLY A 102 -8.55 2.08 0.86
N MET A 103 -9.24 1.56 1.89
CA MET A 103 -8.95 0.25 2.47
C MET A 103 -9.95 -0.80 2.01
N PHE A 104 -9.45 -1.88 1.42
CA PHE A 104 -10.26 -2.95 0.83
C PHE A 104 -9.91 -4.32 1.45
N PRO A 105 -10.33 -4.59 2.70
CA PRO A 105 -9.91 -5.78 3.43
C PRO A 105 -10.53 -7.09 2.92
N ILE A 106 -11.57 -7.03 2.09
CA ILE A 106 -12.31 -8.21 1.61
C ILE A 106 -12.30 -8.28 0.08
N PHE A 107 -12.70 -7.20 -0.58
CA PHE A 107 -12.57 -7.01 -2.03
C PHE A 107 -12.59 -5.52 -2.36
N GLU A 108 -11.94 -5.15 -3.46
CA GLU A 108 -12.00 -3.81 -4.01
C GLU A 108 -13.17 -3.69 -5.00
N VAL A 109 -13.94 -2.61 -4.88
CA VAL A 109 -14.96 -2.25 -5.88
C VAL A 109 -14.45 -1.05 -6.66
N LYS A 110 -14.30 -1.20 -7.98
CA LYS A 110 -13.86 -0.13 -8.86
C LYS A 110 -14.72 0.00 -10.11
N VAL A 111 -14.75 1.20 -10.67
CA VAL A 111 -15.38 1.47 -11.95
C VAL A 111 -14.33 1.37 -13.05
N SER A 112 -14.59 0.56 -14.07
CA SER A 112 -13.74 0.46 -15.25
C SER A 112 -14.59 0.47 -16.52
N GLY A 113 -13.94 0.63 -17.68
CA GLY A 113 -14.62 0.47 -18.97
C GLY A 113 -15.09 -0.97 -19.16
N SER A 114 -16.31 -1.15 -19.68
CA SER A 114 -16.84 -2.48 -19.96
C SER A 114 -16.01 -3.18 -21.05
N TYR A 115 -15.68 -4.45 -20.81
CA TYR A 115 -14.97 -5.28 -21.79
C TYR A 115 -15.78 -5.53 -23.05
N LYS A 116 -17.12 -5.47 -22.96
CA LYS A 116 -18.03 -5.66 -24.09
C LYS A 116 -18.30 -4.36 -24.86
N ASP A 117 -18.26 -3.23 -24.17
CA ASP A 117 -18.59 -1.92 -24.73
C ASP A 117 -17.78 -0.83 -24.04
N ARG A 118 -16.74 -0.33 -24.72
CA ARG A 118 -15.83 0.68 -24.14
C ARG A 118 -16.48 2.05 -23.93
N SER A 119 -17.69 2.29 -24.47
CA SER A 119 -18.46 3.50 -24.19
C SER A 119 -19.21 3.45 -22.86
N LYS A 120 -19.27 2.28 -22.22
CA LYS A 120 -19.98 2.06 -20.96
C LYS A 120 -19.00 1.76 -19.82
N ASN A 121 -19.40 2.18 -18.63
CA ASN A 121 -18.74 1.83 -17.39
C ASN A 121 -19.33 0.53 -16.81
N MET A 122 -18.52 -0.18 -16.05
CA MET A 122 -18.88 -1.42 -15.37
C MET A 122 -18.26 -1.43 -13.97
N LEU A 123 -19.00 -1.97 -13.00
CA LEU A 123 -18.46 -2.30 -11.69
C LEU A 123 -17.60 -3.55 -11.79
N MET A 124 -16.38 -3.45 -11.27
CA MET A 124 -15.44 -4.53 -11.17
C MET A 124 -15.14 -4.82 -9.71
N PHE A 125 -15.10 -6.11 -9.40
CA PHE A 125 -14.66 -6.62 -8.11
C PHE A 125 -13.25 -7.19 -8.28
N ALA A 126 -12.30 -6.70 -7.47
CA ALA A 126 -10.94 -7.22 -7.41
C ALA A 126 -10.66 -7.76 -6.01
N GLY A 127 -9.57 -8.52 -5.87
CA GLY A 127 -9.16 -9.10 -4.59
C GLY A 127 -8.87 -8.04 -3.51
N PRO A 128 -8.77 -8.47 -2.25
CA PRO A 128 -8.41 -7.59 -1.15
C PRO A 128 -6.98 -7.06 -1.31
N HIS A 129 -6.69 -5.95 -0.65
CA HIS A 129 -5.32 -5.43 -0.51
C HIS A 129 -4.74 -5.96 0.80
N LEU A 130 -3.94 -7.03 0.72
CA LEU A 130 -3.37 -7.69 1.89
C LEU A 130 -1.96 -7.17 2.14
N ILE A 131 -1.50 -7.13 3.39
CA ILE A 131 -0.10 -6.75 3.66
C ILE A 131 0.86 -7.78 3.04
N LEU A 132 0.47 -9.05 3.03
CA LEU A 132 1.18 -10.13 2.34
C LEU A 132 0.38 -10.53 1.08
N ASP A 133 0.51 -9.76 0.01
CA ASP A 133 -0.28 -9.91 -1.23
C ASP A 133 -0.19 -11.27 -1.93
N TYR A 134 0.86 -12.07 -1.66
CA TYR A 134 1.08 -13.34 -2.34
C TYR A 134 1.04 -14.52 -1.35
N PRO A 135 0.42 -15.66 -1.72
CA PRO A 135 0.39 -16.85 -0.86
C PRO A 135 1.79 -17.33 -0.43
N SER A 136 2.79 -17.18 -1.31
CA SER A 136 4.20 -17.52 -1.00
C SER A 136 4.80 -16.66 0.11
N TYR A 137 4.22 -15.50 0.42
CA TYR A 137 4.68 -14.62 1.49
C TYR A 137 4.25 -15.09 2.87
N TYR A 138 3.28 -16.00 2.99
CA TYR A 138 2.88 -16.61 4.27
C TYR A 138 3.84 -17.72 4.74
N SER A 139 5.14 -17.60 4.43
CA SER A 139 6.18 -18.51 4.90
C SER A 139 6.44 -18.35 6.41
N PRO A 140 6.90 -19.39 7.13
CA PRO A 140 7.15 -19.31 8.57
C PRO A 140 8.04 -18.13 9.00
N ARG A 141 9.06 -17.79 8.18
CA ARG A 141 9.96 -16.66 8.42
C ARG A 141 9.22 -15.32 8.35
N ASN A 142 8.42 -15.11 7.31
CA ASN A 142 7.70 -13.87 7.10
C ASN A 142 6.56 -13.70 8.12
N LEU A 143 5.87 -14.78 8.48
CA LEU A 143 4.82 -14.74 9.51
C LEU A 143 5.37 -14.31 10.86
N LYS A 144 6.59 -14.71 11.21
CA LYS A 144 7.26 -14.23 12.44
C LYS A 144 7.44 -12.70 12.41
N ILE A 145 7.90 -12.15 11.28
CA ILE A 145 8.10 -10.71 11.09
C ILE A 145 6.76 -9.98 11.09
N TYR A 146 5.76 -10.52 10.41
CA TYR A 146 4.44 -9.90 10.29
C TYR A 146 3.71 -9.84 11.64
N LYS A 147 3.76 -10.92 12.42
CA LYS A 147 3.27 -10.92 13.81
C LYS A 147 3.99 -9.89 14.68
N GLN A 148 5.31 -9.76 14.53
CA GLN A 148 6.07 -8.74 15.26
C GLN A 148 5.65 -7.33 14.85
N TYR A 149 5.47 -7.08 13.54
CA TYR A 149 4.98 -5.81 13.02
C TYR A 149 3.63 -5.43 13.61
N MET A 150 2.65 -6.34 13.61
CA MET A 150 1.32 -6.09 14.19
C MET A 150 1.42 -5.73 15.68
N LYS A 151 2.25 -6.46 16.44
CA LYS A 151 2.49 -6.17 17.88
C LYS A 151 3.09 -4.79 18.11
N GLU A 152 4.14 -4.43 17.37
CA GLU A 152 4.78 -3.11 17.53
C GLU A 152 3.86 -1.98 17.07
N TYR A 153 3.06 -2.20 16.02
CA TYR A 153 2.09 -1.22 15.55
C TYR A 153 1.02 -0.91 16.60
N LEU A 154 0.45 -1.94 17.23
CA LEU A 154 -0.53 -1.77 18.31
C LEU A 154 0.04 -1.04 19.53
N LYS A 155 1.32 -1.27 19.86
CA LYS A 155 2.02 -0.52 20.91
C LYS A 155 2.13 0.97 20.58
N ILE A 156 2.49 1.31 19.33
CA ILE A 156 2.57 2.71 18.86
C ILE A 156 1.20 3.39 18.93
N LEU A 157 0.14 2.64 18.67
CA LEU A 157 -1.24 3.11 18.81
C LEU A 157 -1.72 3.20 20.26
N ASN A 158 -0.89 2.85 21.25
CA ASN A 158 -1.29 2.80 22.66
C ASN A 158 -2.62 2.04 22.86
N PHE A 159 -2.82 0.98 22.09
CA PHE A 159 -4.03 0.15 22.15
C PHE A 159 -3.93 -0.74 23.39
N THR A 160 -4.35 -0.20 24.54
CA THR A 160 -4.21 -0.83 25.86
C THR A 160 -5.52 -1.39 26.41
N GLU A 161 -6.65 -1.12 25.76
CA GLU A 161 -7.98 -1.43 26.29
C GLU A 161 -8.35 -2.91 26.20
N VAL A 162 -7.76 -3.65 25.25
CA VAL A 162 -8.03 -5.08 25.06
C VAL A 162 -6.71 -5.86 25.09
N PRO A 163 -6.54 -6.86 25.97
CA PRO A 163 -5.36 -7.71 25.96
C PRO A 163 -5.38 -8.61 24.73
N ILE A 164 -4.70 -8.15 23.68
CA ILE A 164 -4.55 -8.91 22.42
C ILE A 164 -3.62 -10.09 22.65
N GLN A 165 -4.13 -11.29 22.42
CA GLN A 165 -3.42 -12.54 22.60
C GLN A 165 -2.74 -12.99 21.30
N GLN A 166 -1.83 -13.97 21.42
CA GLN A 166 -1.20 -14.56 20.24
C GLN A 166 -2.23 -15.19 19.29
N ALA A 167 -3.32 -15.74 19.84
CA ALA A 167 -4.40 -16.35 19.07
C ALA A 167 -5.10 -15.36 18.13
N ASP A 168 -5.25 -14.09 18.54
CA ASP A 168 -5.91 -13.06 17.72
C ASP A 168 -5.12 -12.78 16.42
N PHE A 169 -3.79 -12.71 16.52
CA PHE A 169 -2.94 -12.55 15.34
C PHE A 169 -2.98 -13.77 14.42
N ASP A 170 -3.13 -14.96 15.00
CA ASP A 170 -3.20 -16.21 14.23
C ASP A 170 -4.54 -16.28 13.48
N GLU A 171 -5.63 -15.85 14.10
CA GLU A 171 -6.95 -15.75 13.47
C GLU A 171 -6.95 -14.76 12.30
N ILE A 172 -6.37 -13.57 12.47
CA ILE A 172 -6.21 -12.58 11.38
C ILE A 172 -5.45 -13.20 10.21
N ILE A 173 -4.31 -13.84 10.48
CA ILE A 173 -3.48 -14.46 9.43
C ILE A 173 -4.23 -15.58 8.71
N GLU A 174 -4.98 -16.42 9.43
CA GLU A 174 -5.78 -17.48 8.82
C GLU A 174 -6.94 -16.91 7.99
N PHE A 175 -7.56 -15.83 8.44
CA PHE A 175 -8.55 -15.10 7.65
C PHE A 175 -7.94 -14.56 6.34
N GLU A 176 -6.81 -13.85 6.42
CA GLU A 176 -6.12 -13.30 5.26
C GLU A 176 -5.73 -14.38 4.23
N LYS A 177 -5.19 -15.53 4.69
CA LYS A 177 -4.85 -16.65 3.81
C LYS A 177 -6.07 -17.18 3.06
N LYS A 178 -7.21 -17.30 3.74
CA LYS A 178 -8.46 -17.79 3.14
C LYS A 178 -8.96 -16.83 2.08
N ILE A 179 -8.98 -15.52 2.36
CA ILE A 179 -9.46 -14.54 1.38
C ILE A 179 -8.46 -14.41 0.21
N GLY A 180 -7.16 -14.26 0.47
CA GLY A 180 -6.14 -14.12 -0.56
C GLY A 180 -6.00 -15.36 -1.46
N GLY A 181 -6.22 -16.56 -0.90
CA GLY A 181 -6.25 -17.81 -1.64
C GLY A 181 -7.37 -17.90 -2.68
N ASN A 182 -8.51 -17.25 -2.42
CA ASN A 182 -9.71 -17.34 -3.26
C ASN A 182 -9.74 -16.33 -4.43
N PHE A 183 -8.96 -15.24 -4.38
CA PHE A 183 -8.93 -14.22 -5.44
C PHE A 183 -7.84 -14.43 -6.49
N ASN A 184 -6.98 -15.44 -6.31
CA ASN A 184 -6.12 -15.89 -7.39
C ASN A 184 -6.99 -16.64 -8.41
N CYS A 185 -7.44 -15.93 -9.46
CA CYS A 185 -7.99 -16.55 -10.65
C CYS A 185 -6.97 -17.57 -11.16
N LYS A 186 -7.19 -18.86 -10.83
CA LYS A 186 -6.50 -19.95 -11.51
C LYS A 186 -6.95 -19.86 -12.95
N ILE A 187 -6.11 -19.28 -13.80
CA ILE A 187 -6.25 -19.43 -15.24
C ILE A 187 -6.03 -20.93 -15.47
N SER A 188 -7.13 -21.69 -15.56
CA SER A 188 -7.10 -23.07 -16.00
C SER A 188 -6.49 -23.07 -17.40
N LYS A 189 -5.30 -23.64 -17.53
CA LYS A 189 -4.71 -23.96 -18.82
C LYS A 189 -5.57 -24.96 -19.57
#